data_AF-A0A7S0W3L2-F1
#
_entry.id   AF-A0A7S0W3L2-F1
#
_cell.length_a   1.000
_cell.length_b   1.000
_cell.length_c   1.000
_cell.angle_alpha   90.00
_cell.angle_beta   90.00
_cell.angle_gamma   90.00
#
_symmetry.space_group_name_H-M   'P 1'
#
loop_
_entity.id
_entity.type
_entity.pdbx_description
1 polymer ?
#
loop_
_entity_poly.entity_id
_entity_poly.type
_entity_poly.pdbx_seq_one_letter_code
_entity_poly.pdbx_strand_id
1 'polypeptide(L)'
;AGTMASFLEPLQEKRMQKHCVAEALGTFLYIYMSEACAVNSDTQGMVTNALGNGFTLAVLIYCFSGENGSGAKLNPAVSTGLRLTGRLDGTTYVWELISQTVGAILGAVCLRITIPGVDVTHQFVAMGGVSSGHPLSTFIWEFIMTAFVVYVVFATQASHHPHPRPQCPSGASHPL
;
A
#
# COMPACT_ATOMS: atom_id res chain seq x y z
N ALA A 1 -18.84 -29.61 9.71
CA ALA A 1 -18.48 -28.39 8.95
C ALA A 1 -18.77 -27.08 9.72
N GLY A 2 -19.87 -26.97 10.49
CA GLY A 2 -20.28 -25.70 11.14
C GLY A 2 -19.43 -25.19 12.31
N THR A 3 -18.74 -26.07 13.06
CA THR A 3 -18.03 -25.67 14.29
C THR A 3 -16.72 -24.92 14.04
N MET A 4 -15.97 -25.28 12.99
CA MET A 4 -14.68 -24.64 12.69
C MET A 4 -14.87 -23.25 12.06
N ALA A 5 -15.91 -23.09 11.23
CA ALA A 5 -16.18 -21.82 10.56
C ALA A 5 -16.57 -20.72 11.55
N SER A 6 -17.42 -21.02 12.54
CA SER A 6 -17.83 -20.06 13.57
C SER A 6 -16.69 -19.61 14.48
N PHE A 7 -15.65 -20.43 14.66
CA PHE A 7 -14.45 -20.03 15.41
C PHE A 7 -13.49 -19.14 14.59
N LEU A 8 -13.44 -19.31 13.26
CA LEU A 8 -12.53 -18.56 12.39
C LEU A 8 -13.06 -17.18 12.01
N GLU A 9 -14.38 -17.03 11.90
CA GLU A 9 -15.05 -15.79 11.53
C GLU A 9 -14.56 -14.56 12.33
N PRO A 10 -14.58 -14.54 13.69
CA PRO A 10 -14.12 -13.38 14.46
C PRO A 10 -12.62 -13.11 14.31
N LEU A 11 -11.81 -14.13 14.04
CA LEU A 11 -10.38 -13.97 13.79
C LEU A 11 -10.12 -13.35 12.42
N GLN A 12 -10.87 -13.78 11.40
CA GLN A 12 -10.82 -13.22 10.06
C GLN A 12 -11.26 -11.77 10.04
N GLU A 13 -12.33 -11.43 10.75
CA GLU A 13 -12.82 -10.06 10.87
C GLU A 13 -11.77 -9.14 11.52
N LYS A 14 -11.21 -9.54 12.67
CA LYS A 14 -10.15 -8.77 13.35
C LYS A 14 -8.92 -8.58 12.48
N ARG A 15 -8.56 -9.58 11.68
CA ARG A 15 -7.42 -9.47 10.75
C ARG A 15 -7.72 -8.49 9.63
N MET A 16 -8.91 -8.57 9.04
CA MET A 16 -9.36 -7.63 8.00
C MET A 16 -9.40 -6.19 8.51
N GLN A 17 -9.92 -5.96 9.72
CA GLN A 17 -9.93 -4.63 10.34
C GLN A 17 -8.52 -4.06 10.48
N LYS A 18 -7.55 -4.86 10.95
CA LYS A 18 -6.14 -4.44 11.05
C LYS A 18 -5.55 -4.07 9.69
N HIS A 19 -5.82 -4.88 8.66
CA HIS A 19 -5.36 -4.59 7.30
C HIS A 19 -5.94 -3.27 6.78
N CYS A 20 -7.24 -3.04 6.96
CA CYS A 20 -7.89 -1.80 6.53
C CYS A 20 -7.31 -0.57 7.22
N VAL A 21 -7.10 -0.65 8.54
CA VAL A 21 -6.50 0.45 9.31
C VAL A 21 -5.05 0.70 8.86
N ALA A 22 -4.27 -0.36 8.63
CA ALA A 22 -2.90 -0.24 8.14
C ALA A 22 -2.83 0.41 6.74
N GLU A 23 -3.69 0.01 5.81
CA GLU A 23 -3.78 0.60 4.47
C GLU A 23 -4.24 2.06 4.52
N ALA A 24 -5.27 2.38 5.32
CA ALA A 24 -5.74 3.75 5.46
C ALA A 24 -4.68 4.68 6.06
N LEU A 25 -4.06 4.28 7.17
CA LEU A 25 -3.02 5.08 7.84
C LEU A 25 -1.74 5.19 7.00
N GLY A 26 -1.31 4.10 6.39
CA GLY A 26 -0.13 4.10 5.53
C GLY A 26 -0.33 4.99 4.30
N THR A 27 -1.47 4.89 3.61
CA THR A 27 -1.76 5.76 2.47
C THR A 27 -1.97 7.22 2.89
N PHE A 28 -2.60 7.47 4.03
CA PHE A 28 -2.70 8.81 4.61
C PHE A 28 -1.32 9.45 4.80
N LEU A 29 -0.41 8.75 5.48
CA LEU A 29 0.94 9.26 5.73
C LEU A 29 1.72 9.42 4.42
N TYR A 30 1.57 8.47 3.49
CA TYR A 30 2.25 8.55 2.20
C TYR A 30 1.84 9.79 1.42
N ILE A 31 0.54 10.05 1.26
CA ILE A 31 0.05 11.22 0.52
C ILE A 31 0.42 12.52 1.24
N TYR A 32 0.25 12.59 2.57
CA TYR A 32 0.60 13.79 3.33
C TYR A 32 2.07 14.17 3.16
N MET A 33 2.98 13.20 3.32
CA MET A 33 4.42 13.44 3.22
C MET A 33 4.87 13.66 1.77
N SER A 34 4.28 12.91 0.82
CA SER A 34 4.66 12.98 -0.59
C SER A 34 4.34 14.34 -1.20
N GLU A 35 3.14 14.84 -0.95
CA GLU A 35 2.72 16.15 -1.43
C GLU A 35 3.47 17.29 -0.69
N ALA A 36 3.87 17.10 0.57
CA ALA A 36 4.78 18.03 1.26
C ALA A 36 6.16 18.10 0.58
N CYS A 37 6.70 16.96 0.12
CA CYS A 37 7.93 16.92 -0.67
C CYS A 37 7.75 17.60 -2.04
N ALA A 38 6.58 17.46 -2.66
CA ALA A 38 6.24 18.12 -3.92
C ALA A 38 6.25 19.66 -3.76
N VAL A 39 5.58 20.20 -2.73
CA VAL A 39 5.59 21.64 -2.42
C VAL A 39 7.02 22.15 -2.24
N ASN A 40 7.86 21.44 -1.48
CA ASN A 40 9.24 21.87 -1.25
C ASN A 40 10.11 21.80 -2.52
N SER A 41 9.76 20.94 -3.48
CA SER A 41 10.54 20.74 -4.71
C SER A 41 10.46 21.90 -5.70
N ASP A 42 9.47 22.79 -5.57
CA ASP A 42 9.40 24.03 -6.35
C ASP A 42 10.65 24.90 -6.14
N THR A 43 11.30 24.79 -4.96
CA THR A 43 12.56 25.51 -4.65
C THR A 43 13.80 24.62 -4.66
N GLN A 44 13.66 23.35 -4.27
CA GLN A 44 14.78 22.40 -4.08
C GLN A 44 15.03 21.46 -5.27
N GLY A 45 14.19 21.52 -6.30
CA GLY A 45 14.31 20.71 -7.51
C GLY A 45 13.75 19.28 -7.41
N MET A 46 13.59 18.66 -8.57
CA MET A 46 12.87 17.37 -8.75
C MET A 46 13.51 16.19 -8.00
N VAL A 47 14.84 16.19 -7.80
CA VAL A 47 15.54 15.12 -7.08
C VAL A 47 15.09 15.04 -5.62
N THR A 48 14.84 16.19 -4.99
CA THR A 48 14.37 16.25 -3.60
C THR A 48 13.00 15.61 -3.44
N ASN A 49 12.08 15.85 -4.40
CA ASN A 49 10.77 15.18 -4.43
C ASN A 49 10.91 13.67 -4.59
N ALA A 50 11.70 13.23 -5.57
CA ALA A 50 11.89 11.81 -5.88
C ALA A 50 12.48 11.04 -4.68
N LEU A 51 13.50 11.57 -4.03
CA LEU A 51 14.10 10.97 -2.85
C LEU A 51 13.15 10.98 -1.65
N GLY A 52 12.46 12.10 -1.39
CA GLY A 52 11.49 12.22 -0.30
C GLY A 52 10.35 11.19 -0.42
N ASN A 53 9.79 11.03 -1.61
CA ASN A 53 8.77 10.03 -1.90
C ASN A 53 9.30 8.60 -1.74
N GLY A 54 10.48 8.31 -2.28
CA GLY A 54 11.11 6.99 -2.19
C GLY A 54 11.38 6.57 -0.75
N PHE A 55 11.98 7.46 0.06
CA PHE A 55 12.26 7.16 1.47
C PHE A 55 10.98 7.05 2.30
N THR A 56 10.00 7.93 2.08
CA THR A 56 8.70 7.85 2.74
C THR A 56 8.05 6.50 2.49
N LEU A 57 7.97 6.09 1.21
CA LEU A 57 7.38 4.80 0.85
C LEU A 57 8.15 3.63 1.48
N ALA A 58 9.49 3.64 1.46
CA ALA A 58 10.31 2.60 2.05
C ALA A 58 10.07 2.44 3.57
N VAL A 59 10.00 3.56 4.31
CA VAL A 59 9.72 3.55 5.76
C VAL A 59 8.31 3.02 6.03
N LEU A 60 7.30 3.46 5.27
CA LEU A 60 5.93 3.00 5.46
C LEU A 60 5.78 1.51 5.12
N ILE A 61 6.46 1.02 4.07
CA ILE A 61 6.53 -0.42 3.80
C ILE A 61 7.11 -1.16 4.99
N TYR A 62 8.23 -0.70 5.55
CA TYR A 62 8.83 -1.31 6.73
C TYR A 62 7.87 -1.35 7.93
N CYS A 63 7.13 -0.26 8.19
CA CYS A 63 6.19 -0.16 9.31
C CYS A 63 4.93 -1.03 9.14
N PHE A 64 4.38 -1.13 7.92
CA PHE A 64 3.06 -1.70 7.67
C PHE A 64 3.08 -3.08 6.96
N SER A 65 4.26 -3.62 6.63
CA SER A 65 4.40 -4.90 5.91
C SER A 65 4.28 -6.16 6.77
N GLY A 66 4.43 -6.06 8.10
CA GLY A 66 4.44 -7.22 9.00
C GLY A 66 3.12 -7.99 9.07
N GLU A 67 3.10 -9.13 9.78
CA GLU A 67 1.92 -10.03 9.88
C GLU A 67 0.66 -9.38 10.48
N ASN A 68 0.85 -8.36 11.32
CA ASN A 68 -0.23 -7.56 11.91
C ASN A 68 -0.62 -6.35 11.04
N GLY A 69 0.16 -6.05 10.00
CA GLY A 69 -0.14 -5.04 8.99
C GLY A 69 -0.84 -5.64 7.78
N SER A 70 -0.92 -4.88 6.70
CA SER A 70 -1.62 -5.27 5.47
C SER A 70 -0.67 -5.85 4.40
N GLY A 71 0.63 -5.95 4.67
CA GLY A 71 1.63 -6.14 3.62
C GLY A 71 1.99 -4.84 2.89
N ALA A 72 1.56 -3.69 3.45
CA ALA A 72 1.87 -2.33 2.99
C ALA A 72 1.73 -2.12 1.48
N LYS A 73 0.55 -2.39 0.93
CA LYS A 73 0.31 -2.18 -0.50
C LYS A 73 0.22 -0.68 -0.79
N LEU A 74 -0.48 0.06 0.07
CA LEU A 74 -0.63 1.51 0.14
C LEU A 74 -1.03 2.17 -1.20
N ASN A 75 -1.50 1.36 -2.16
CA ASN A 75 -1.67 1.74 -3.55
C ASN A 75 -2.73 0.82 -4.20
N PRO A 76 -3.78 1.39 -4.80
CA PRO A 76 -4.80 0.66 -5.55
C PRO A 76 -4.26 -0.23 -6.68
N ALA A 77 -3.27 0.24 -7.45
CA ALA A 77 -2.68 -0.50 -8.57
C ALA A 77 -1.88 -1.71 -8.09
N VAL A 78 -1.14 -1.57 -6.98
CA VAL A 78 -0.42 -2.69 -6.34
C VAL A 78 -1.40 -3.74 -5.83
N SER A 79 -2.45 -3.29 -5.14
CA SER A 79 -3.52 -4.17 -4.63
C SER A 79 -4.24 -4.91 -5.77
N THR A 80 -4.47 -4.21 -6.88
CA THR A 80 -5.05 -4.80 -8.10
C THR A 80 -4.12 -5.85 -8.70
N GLY A 81 -2.82 -5.58 -8.80
CA GLY A 81 -1.85 -6.56 -9.27
C GLY A 81 -1.85 -7.84 -8.43
N LEU A 82 -1.87 -7.71 -7.11
CA LEU A 82 -1.97 -8.85 -6.19
C LEU A 82 -3.29 -9.61 -6.35
N ARG A 83 -4.40 -8.90 -6.56
CA ARG A 83 -5.72 -9.50 -6.81
C ARG A 83 -5.76 -10.28 -8.13
N LEU A 84 -5.16 -9.75 -9.19
CA LEU A 84 -5.08 -10.39 -10.51
C LEU A 84 -4.20 -11.65 -10.50
N THR A 85 -3.17 -11.68 -9.66
CA THR A 85 -2.28 -12.85 -9.51
C THR A 85 -2.75 -13.85 -8.45
N GLY A 86 -3.94 -13.66 -7.86
CA GLY A 86 -4.52 -14.57 -6.86
C GLY A 86 -3.85 -14.52 -5.49
N ARG A 87 -3.04 -13.48 -5.21
CA ARG A 87 -2.34 -13.29 -3.93
C ARG A 87 -3.13 -12.46 -2.91
N LEU A 88 -4.30 -11.95 -3.29
CA LEU A 88 -5.19 -11.17 -2.43
C LEU A 88 -6.65 -11.62 -2.62
N ASP A 89 -7.33 -11.91 -1.52
CA ASP A 89 -8.76 -12.22 -1.51
C ASP A 89 -9.60 -11.04 -2.02
N GLY A 90 -10.73 -11.34 -2.68
CA GLY A 90 -11.58 -10.33 -3.30
C GLY A 90 -12.26 -9.39 -2.30
N THR A 91 -12.69 -9.92 -1.15
CA THR A 91 -13.34 -9.10 -0.11
C THR A 91 -12.34 -8.17 0.54
N THR A 92 -11.17 -8.72 0.90
CA THR A 92 -10.06 -7.95 1.48
C THR A 92 -9.59 -6.86 0.51
N TYR A 93 -9.45 -7.18 -0.78
CA TYR A 93 -9.09 -6.23 -1.83
C TYR A 93 -10.04 -5.02 -1.90
N VAL A 94 -11.35 -5.23 -1.89
CA VAL A 94 -12.33 -4.12 -1.97
C VAL A 94 -12.24 -3.22 -0.75
N TRP A 95 -12.14 -3.80 0.45
CA TRP A 95 -12.03 -3.02 1.68
C TRP A 95 -10.72 -2.24 1.77
N GLU A 96 -9.61 -2.84 1.34
CA GLU A 96 -8.32 -2.15 1.28
C GLU A 96 -8.33 -1.03 0.24
N LEU A 97 -9.01 -1.20 -0.91
CA LEU A 97 -9.17 -0.13 -1.92
C LEU A 97 -9.93 1.08 -1.37
N ILE A 98 -11.01 0.84 -0.64
CA ILE A 98 -11.77 1.89 0.06
C ILE A 98 -10.87 2.55 1.11
N SER A 99 -10.15 1.75 1.90
CA SER A 99 -9.25 2.24 2.95
C SER A 99 -8.13 3.13 2.39
N GLN A 100 -7.49 2.72 1.31
CA GLN A 100 -6.47 3.50 0.60
C GLN A 100 -7.04 4.82 0.08
N THR A 101 -8.23 4.79 -0.51
CA THR A 101 -8.89 6.00 -1.04
C THR A 101 -9.23 6.98 0.08
N VAL A 102 -9.79 6.50 1.19
CA VAL A 102 -10.09 7.31 2.38
C VAL A 102 -8.79 7.88 2.96
N GLY A 103 -7.75 7.06 3.13
CA GLY A 103 -6.45 7.49 3.60
C GLY A 103 -5.87 8.61 2.73
N ALA A 104 -5.87 8.42 1.41
CA ALA A 104 -5.37 9.41 0.46
C ALA A 104 -6.12 10.75 0.55
N ILE A 105 -7.45 10.72 0.61
CA ILE A 105 -8.27 11.93 0.76
C ILE A 105 -7.92 12.65 2.07
N LEU A 106 -7.84 11.91 3.18
CA LEU A 106 -7.50 12.50 4.47
C LEU A 106 -6.08 13.10 4.47
N GLY A 107 -5.12 12.45 3.80
CA GLY A 107 -3.74 12.93 3.71
C GLY A 107 -3.67 14.26 2.97
N ALA A 108 -4.33 14.33 1.81
CA ALA A 108 -4.43 15.56 1.02
C ALA A 108 -5.15 16.69 1.78
N VAL A 109 -6.26 16.38 2.45
CA VAL A 109 -7.00 17.37 3.26
C VAL A 109 -6.14 17.89 4.42
N CYS A 110 -5.45 17.02 5.15
CA CYS A 110 -4.55 17.42 6.22
C CYS A 110 -3.43 18.33 5.70
N LEU A 111 -2.83 18.00 4.56
CA LEU A 111 -1.79 18.84 3.98
C LEU A 111 -2.30 20.22 3.62
N ARG A 112 -3.49 20.30 3.02
CA ARG A 112 -4.14 21.57 2.68
C ARG A 112 -4.37 22.47 3.89
N ILE A 113 -4.57 21.88 5.06
CA ILE A 113 -4.79 22.61 6.31
C ILE A 113 -3.45 23.04 6.94
N THR A 114 -2.38 22.26 6.77
CA THR A 114 -1.08 22.52 7.41
C THR A 114 -0.13 23.40 6.60
N ILE A 115 -0.27 23.45 5.27
CA ILE A 115 0.55 24.30 4.39
C ILE A 115 -0.22 25.56 3.99
N PRO A 116 0.39 26.77 4.06
CA PRO A 116 -0.22 27.99 3.58
C PRO A 116 -0.67 27.86 2.12
N GLY A 117 -1.91 28.26 1.81
CA GLY A 117 -2.50 28.07 0.48
C GLY A 117 -1.77 28.78 -0.68
N VAL A 118 -0.83 29.68 -0.39
CA VAL A 118 0.04 30.32 -1.39
C VAL A 118 1.15 29.39 -1.89
N ASP A 119 1.52 28.38 -1.09
CA ASP A 119 2.57 27.42 -1.40
C ASP A 119 2.00 26.12 -2.00
N VAL A 120 0.68 25.96 -1.97
CA VAL A 120 -0.03 24.84 -2.63
C VAL A 120 -0.40 25.28 -4.06
N THR A 121 0.61 25.33 -4.91
CA THR A 121 0.50 25.74 -6.32
C THR A 121 -0.08 24.64 -7.21
N HIS A 122 0.06 23.37 -6.80
CA HIS A 122 -0.38 22.20 -7.54
C HIS A 122 -1.78 21.75 -7.10
N GLN A 123 -2.61 21.32 -8.05
CA GLN A 123 -3.88 20.68 -7.72
C GLN A 123 -3.57 19.36 -7.00
N PHE A 124 -4.30 19.03 -5.92
CA PHE A 124 -4.24 17.74 -5.19
C PHE A 124 -4.76 16.55 -6.05
N VAL A 125 -4.32 16.50 -7.29
CA VAL A 125 -4.59 15.51 -8.33
C VAL A 125 -3.22 15.03 -8.76
N ALA A 126 -3.08 13.73 -9.06
CA ALA A 126 -1.82 13.10 -9.48
C ALA A 126 -0.91 14.08 -10.22
N MET A 127 0.14 14.54 -9.53
CA MET A 127 1.20 15.33 -10.11
C MET A 127 1.83 14.51 -11.23
N GLY A 128 1.56 14.86 -12.50
CA GLY A 128 2.38 14.34 -13.58
C GLY A 128 1.63 13.86 -14.81
N GLY A 129 1.08 14.80 -15.57
CA GLY A 129 1.28 14.69 -17.01
C GLY A 129 2.60 15.34 -17.38
N VAL A 130 3.44 14.66 -18.17
CA VAL A 130 4.60 15.30 -18.85
C VAL A 130 4.14 16.54 -19.63
N SER A 131 2.87 16.56 -20.04
CA SER A 131 2.14 17.72 -20.51
C SER A 131 0.63 17.45 -20.47
N SER A 132 -0.16 18.42 -20.02
CA SER A 132 -1.63 18.39 -20.15
C SER A 132 -2.10 18.38 -21.62
N GLY A 133 -1.21 18.72 -22.56
CA GLY A 133 -1.43 18.63 -24.01
C GLY A 133 -1.13 17.27 -24.63
N HIS A 134 -0.57 16.31 -23.88
CA HIS A 134 -0.17 15.00 -24.41
C HIS A 134 -0.67 13.84 -23.52
N PRO A 135 -1.98 13.50 -23.60
CA PRO A 135 -2.58 12.48 -22.74
C PRO A 135 -1.96 11.09 -22.95
N LEU A 136 -1.59 10.75 -24.19
CA LEU A 136 -0.94 9.45 -24.48
C LEU A 136 0.45 9.35 -23.84
N SER A 137 1.24 10.42 -23.86
CA SER A 137 2.57 10.43 -23.24
C SER A 137 2.46 10.28 -21.72
N THR A 138 1.51 10.97 -21.11
CA THR A 138 1.19 10.85 -19.67
C THR A 138 0.78 9.42 -19.31
N PHE A 139 -0.12 8.83 -20.09
CA PHE A 139 -0.55 7.44 -19.87
C PHE A 139 0.61 6.44 -19.93
N ILE A 140 1.47 6.53 -20.96
CA ILE A 140 2.61 5.61 -21.11
C ILE A 140 3.57 5.77 -19.93
N TRP A 141 3.82 7.00 -19.50
CA TRP A 141 4.68 7.30 -18.36
C TRP A 141 4.15 6.68 -17.06
N GLU A 142 2.89 6.95 -16.73
CA GLU A 142 2.19 6.41 -15.56
C GLU A 142 2.15 4.87 -15.57
N PHE A 143 1.91 4.28 -16.75
CA PHE A 143 1.89 2.83 -16.92
C PHE A 143 3.26 2.22 -16.62
N ILE A 144 4.34 2.76 -17.19
CA ILE A 144 5.70 2.23 -17.00
C ILE A 144 6.14 2.37 -15.54
N MET A 145 5.93 3.53 -14.91
CA MET A 145 6.33 3.77 -13.52
C MET A 145 5.53 2.90 -12.55
N THR A 146 4.22 2.76 -12.76
CA THR A 146 3.39 1.88 -11.95
C THR A 146 3.77 0.41 -12.15
N ALA A 147 4.01 -0.02 -13.39
CA ALA A 147 4.47 -1.37 -13.68
C ALA A 147 5.79 -1.69 -12.98
N PHE A 148 6.71 -0.73 -12.93
CA PHE A 148 7.97 -0.87 -12.19
C PHE A 148 7.75 -1.07 -10.69
N VAL A 149 6.92 -0.24 -10.04
CA VAL A 149 6.60 -0.39 -8.61
C VAL A 149 5.94 -1.74 -8.33
N VAL A 150 4.95 -2.13 -9.15
CA VAL A 150 4.27 -3.42 -9.02
C VAL A 150 5.26 -4.58 -9.19
N TYR A 151 6.16 -4.51 -10.17
CA TYR A 151 7.21 -5.51 -10.36
C TYR A 151 8.12 -5.62 -9.12
N VAL A 152 8.57 -4.51 -8.55
CA VAL A 152 9.40 -4.51 -7.33
C VAL A 152 8.66 -5.14 -6.15
N VAL A 153 7.36 -4.87 -5.97
CA VAL A 153 6.54 -5.53 -4.94
C VAL A 153 6.53 -7.04 -5.14
N PHE A 154 6.31 -7.51 -6.37
CA PHE A 154 6.34 -8.95 -6.64
C PHE A 154 7.72 -9.59 -6.43
N ALA A 155 8.79 -8.89 -6.81
CA ALA A 155 10.16 -9.36 -6.64
C ALA A 155 10.57 -9.47 -5.16
N THR A 156 10.09 -8.54 -4.32
CA THR A 156 10.44 -8.48 -2.89
C THR A 156 9.58 -9.39 -2.02
N GLN A 157 8.34 -9.68 -2.41
CA GLN A 157 7.43 -10.59 -1.67
C GLN A 157 7.68 -12.08 -2.00
N ALA A 158 8.62 -12.41 -2.87
CA ALA A 158 8.84 -13.77 -3.39
C ALA A 158 9.49 -14.76 -2.38
N SER A 159 9.76 -14.36 -1.14
CA SER A 159 10.45 -15.18 -0.14
C SER A 159 9.55 -15.55 1.04
N HIS A 160 8.54 -16.39 0.78
CA HIS A 160 7.94 -17.22 1.83
C HIS A 160 7.69 -18.63 1.30
N HIS A 161 8.76 -19.36 0.97
CA HIS A 161 8.67 -20.82 0.95
C HIS A 161 8.43 -21.27 2.40
N PRO A 162 7.28 -21.89 2.72
CA PRO A 162 7.11 -22.51 4.01
C PRO A 162 8.13 -23.64 4.10
N HIS A 163 9.02 -23.60 5.09
CA HIS A 163 9.71 -24.81 5.51
C HIS A 163 8.61 -25.86 5.79
N PRO A 164 8.69 -27.08 5.24
CA PRO A 164 7.78 -28.15 5.63
C PRO A 164 7.84 -28.26 7.15
N ARG A 165 6.72 -28.00 7.83
CA ARG A 165 6.64 -28.28 9.27
C ARG A 165 7.01 -29.75 9.44
N PRO A 166 7.91 -30.10 10.38
CA PRO A 166 8.15 -31.49 10.71
C PRO A 166 6.79 -32.15 10.96
N GLN A 167 6.43 -33.13 10.14
CA GLN A 167 5.25 -33.93 10.42
C GLN A 167 5.55 -34.63 11.74
N CYS A 168 4.88 -34.23 12.81
CA CYS A 168 4.93 -34.99 14.06
C CYS A 168 4.47 -36.41 13.70
N PRO A 169 5.27 -37.45 13.98
CA PRO A 169 4.85 -38.82 13.70
C PRO A 169 3.55 -39.09 14.43
N SER A 170 2.47 -39.32 13.70
CA SER A 170 1.20 -39.81 14.27
C SER A 170 1.43 -41.25 14.74
N GLY A 171 2.01 -41.42 15.92
CA GLY A 171 2.39 -42.75 16.40
C GLY A 171 3.25 -42.81 17.64
N ALA A 172 3.59 -41.69 18.29
CA ALA A 172 4.18 -41.75 19.63
C ALA A 172 3.07 -42.07 20.65
N SER A 173 2.66 -43.34 20.70
CA SER A 173 2.02 -43.91 21.87
C SER A 173 2.98 -43.68 23.05
N HIS A 174 2.59 -42.80 23.98
CA HIS A 174 3.22 -42.73 25.29
C HIS A 174 3.16 -44.11 25.96
N PRO A 175 4.28 -44.73 26.32
CA PRO A 175 4.32 -45.69 27.40
C PRO A 175 4.70 -44.94 28.68
N LEU A 176 3.69 -44.79 29.55
CA LEU A 176 3.70 -44.59 31.01
C LEU A 176 4.69 -43.58 31.60
#